data_AF-A0A0R3L1T0-F1
#
_entry.id   AF-A0A0R3L1T0-F1
#
_cell.length_a   1.000
_cell.length_b   1.000
_cell.length_c   1.000
_cell.angle_alpha   90.00
_cell.angle_beta   90.00
_cell.angle_gamma   90.00
#
_symmetry.space_group_name_H-M   'P 1'
#
loop_
_entity.id
_entity.type
_entity.pdbx_description
1 polymer ?
#
loop_
_entity_poly.entity_id
_entity_poly.type
_entity_poly.pdbx_seq_one_letter_code
_entity_poly.pdbx_strand_id
1 'polypeptide(L)'
;MAKSAKSTNDFEPEVVQEILAKIDGFHADLDSERGQSMSRCRNIRESISNCYKEAKARGIPTKELRSLVKIRVNEAKNRDIYEELEADQQQVLSMLATAEGVKDLPLWRAASVGTQSAHPSMQ
;
A
#
# COMPACT_ATOMS: atom_id res chain seq x y z
N MET A 1 -32.27 -41.21 -36.88
CA MET A 1 -32.12 -39.95 -37.65
C MET A 1 -31.47 -38.92 -36.75
N ALA A 2 -30.14 -38.80 -36.81
CA ALA A 2 -29.38 -37.87 -36.00
C ALA A 2 -29.54 -36.44 -36.56
N LYS A 3 -29.91 -35.49 -35.69
CA LYS A 3 -30.17 -34.10 -36.05
C LYS A 3 -28.83 -33.39 -36.23
N SER A 4 -28.59 -32.92 -37.44
CA SER A 4 -27.36 -32.25 -37.87
C SER A 4 -27.11 -30.97 -37.08
N ALA A 5 -25.85 -30.78 -36.67
CA ALA A 5 -25.34 -29.62 -35.95
C ALA A 5 -25.44 -28.36 -36.81
N LYS A 6 -26.04 -27.29 -36.28
CA LYS A 6 -25.98 -25.96 -36.88
C LYS A 6 -24.73 -25.23 -36.37
N SER A 7 -23.83 -24.95 -37.30
CA SER A 7 -22.81 -23.93 -37.18
C SER A 7 -23.45 -22.55 -37.38
N THR A 8 -23.75 -21.84 -36.31
CA THR A 8 -24.09 -20.41 -36.38
C THR A 8 -23.35 -19.71 -35.25
N ASN A 9 -22.57 -18.67 -35.60
CA ASN A 9 -21.94 -17.74 -34.66
C ASN A 9 -22.99 -16.83 -33.99
N ASP A 10 -24.12 -17.40 -33.58
CA ASP A 10 -25.23 -16.68 -32.98
C ASP A 10 -25.26 -16.98 -31.49
N PHE A 11 -25.25 -15.93 -30.67
CA PHE A 11 -25.40 -16.04 -29.21
C PHE A 11 -26.89 -16.09 -28.86
N GLU A 12 -27.27 -16.95 -27.92
CA GLU A 12 -28.65 -16.99 -27.41
C GLU A 12 -28.97 -15.66 -26.71
N PRO A 13 -29.96 -14.87 -27.18
CA PRO A 13 -30.24 -13.53 -26.66
C PRO A 13 -30.58 -13.52 -25.16
N GLU A 14 -31.26 -14.56 -24.68
CA GLU A 14 -31.63 -14.71 -23.27
C GLU A 14 -30.39 -14.87 -22.38
N VAL A 15 -29.41 -15.68 -22.83
CA VAL A 15 -28.14 -15.87 -22.13
C VAL A 15 -27.32 -14.58 -22.11
N VAL A 16 -27.31 -13.83 -23.21
CA VAL A 16 -26.63 -12.53 -23.29
C VAL A 16 -27.26 -11.53 -22.32
N GLN A 17 -28.60 -11.45 -22.28
CA GLN A 17 -29.33 -10.56 -21.36
C GLN A 17 -29.11 -10.94 -19.89
N GLU A 18 -29.09 -12.23 -19.56
CA GLU A 18 -28.80 -12.71 -18.21
C GLU A 18 -27.38 -12.32 -17.77
N ILE A 19 -26.39 -12.47 -18.66
CA ILE A 19 -25.00 -12.10 -18.38
C ILE A 19 -24.87 -10.58 -18.20
N LEU A 20 -25.52 -9.77 -19.04
CA LEU A 20 -25.51 -8.32 -18.90
C LEU A 20 -26.12 -7.87 -17.57
N ALA A 21 -27.25 -8.46 -17.16
CA ALA A 21 -27.87 -8.15 -15.87
C ALA A 21 -26.96 -8.47 -14.66
N LYS A 22 -26.17 -9.55 -14.74
CA LYS A 22 -25.17 -9.89 -13.71
C LYS A 22 -24.04 -8.86 -13.68
N ILE A 23 -23.54 -8.44 -14.84
CA ILE A 23 -22.48 -7.45 -14.97
C ILE A 23 -22.94 -6.09 -14.42
N ASP A 24 -24.16 -5.67 -14.74
CA ASP A 24 -24.75 -4.44 -14.20
C ASP A 24 -24.91 -4.50 -12.68
N GLY A 25 -25.30 -5.67 -12.14
CA GLY A 25 -25.32 -5.93 -10.70
C GLY A 25 -23.94 -5.78 -10.05
N PHE A 26 -22.90 -6.36 -10.64
CA PHE A 26 -21.52 -6.19 -10.14
C PHE A 26 -21.03 -4.75 -10.22
N HIS A 27 -21.43 -3.99 -11.24
CA HIS A 27 -21.13 -2.55 -11.30
C HIS A 27 -21.84 -1.76 -10.20
N ALA A 28 -23.11 -2.07 -9.90
CA ALA A 28 -23.83 -1.47 -8.79
C ALA A 28 -23.20 -1.82 -7.43
N ASP A 29 -22.76 -3.06 -7.25
CA ASP A 29 -22.04 -3.49 -6.05
C ASP A 29 -20.68 -2.77 -5.91
N LEU A 30 -19.93 -2.65 -7.00
CA LEU A 30 -18.66 -1.90 -7.03
C LEU A 30 -18.87 -0.43 -6.65
N ASP A 31 -19.92 0.21 -7.16
CA ASP A 31 -20.21 1.62 -6.83
C ASP A 31 -20.72 1.78 -5.40
N SER A 32 -21.48 0.82 -4.88
CA SER A 32 -21.87 0.75 -3.46
C SER A 32 -20.65 0.61 -2.55
N GLU A 33 -19.75 -0.33 -2.84
CA GLU A 33 -18.52 -0.54 -2.08
C GLU A 33 -17.58 0.67 -2.17
N ARG A 34 -17.48 1.32 -3.33
CA ARG A 34 -16.78 2.61 -3.48
C ARG A 34 -17.41 3.69 -2.59
N GLY A 35 -18.74 3.80 -2.56
CA GLY A 35 -19.46 4.72 -1.69
C GLY A 35 -19.21 4.46 -0.20
N GLN A 36 -19.28 3.19 0.22
CA GLN A 36 -19.00 2.77 1.59
C GLN A 36 -17.54 3.02 1.99
N SER A 37 -16.60 2.69 1.11
CA SER A 37 -15.16 2.94 1.29
C SER A 37 -14.88 4.44 1.45
N MET A 38 -15.52 5.29 0.63
CA MET A 38 -15.39 6.75 0.72
C MET A 38 -15.97 7.30 2.03
N SER A 39 -17.12 6.80 2.47
CA SER A 39 -17.73 7.16 3.75
C SER A 39 -16.84 6.78 4.94
N ARG A 40 -16.30 5.55 4.94
CA ARG A 40 -15.35 5.09 5.98
C ARG A 40 -14.08 5.94 6.00
N CYS A 41 -13.50 6.22 4.82
CA CYS A 41 -12.34 7.10 4.68
C CYS A 41 -12.61 8.51 5.23
N ARG A 42 -13.81 9.06 4.97
CA ARG A 42 -14.22 10.37 5.48
C ARG A 42 -14.27 10.38 7.00
N ASN A 43 -14.91 9.39 7.63
CA ASN A 43 -15.00 9.28 9.09
C ASN A 43 -13.62 9.17 9.73
N ILE A 44 -12.71 8.38 9.15
CA ILE A 44 -11.33 8.25 9.64
C ILE A 44 -10.58 9.58 9.54
N ARG A 45 -10.71 10.30 8.42
CA ARG A 45 -10.10 11.64 8.25
C ARG A 45 -10.63 12.64 9.27
N GLU A 46 -11.92 12.57 9.59
CA GLU A 46 -12.54 13.41 10.61
C GLU A 46 -12.00 13.08 12.01
N SER A 47 -11.90 11.80 12.38
CA SER A 47 -11.27 11.36 13.63
C SER A 47 -9.83 11.85 13.75
N ILE A 48 -9.02 11.70 12.69
CA ILE A 48 -7.65 12.23 12.64
C ILE A 48 -7.64 13.75 12.85
N SER A 49 -8.57 14.47 12.20
CA SER A 49 -8.68 15.92 12.39
C SER A 49 -9.03 16.30 13.83
N ASN A 50 -9.88 15.52 14.49
CA ASN A 50 -10.26 15.76 15.88
C ASN A 50 -9.08 15.53 16.84
N CYS A 51 -8.23 14.52 16.60
CA CYS A 51 -6.99 14.34 17.35
C CYS A 51 -6.05 15.56 17.25
N TYR A 52 -5.93 16.18 16.08
CA TYR A 52 -5.13 17.40 15.93
C TYR A 52 -5.74 18.61 16.65
N LYS A 53 -7.07 18.73 16.68
CA LYS A 53 -7.76 19.79 17.44
C LYS A 53 -7.52 19.62 18.94
N GLU A 54 -7.61 18.39 19.44
CA GLU A 54 -7.32 18.06 20.82
C GLU A 54 -5.85 18.34 21.19
N ALA A 55 -4.90 17.93 20.33
CA ALA A 55 -3.48 18.24 20.51
C ALA A 55 -3.25 19.76 20.62
N LYS A 56 -3.91 20.54 19.76
CA LYS A 56 -3.86 22.01 19.82
C LYS A 56 -4.41 22.54 21.15
N ALA A 57 -5.56 22.03 21.61
CA ALA A 57 -6.17 22.43 22.88
C ALA A 57 -5.27 22.12 24.08
N ARG A 58 -4.43 21.08 23.98
CA ARG A 58 -3.41 20.71 24.97
C ARG A 58 -2.08 21.47 24.81
N GLY A 59 -2.00 22.46 23.93
CA GLY A 59 -0.79 23.26 23.71
C GLY A 59 0.26 22.62 22.81
N ILE A 60 -0.05 21.50 22.14
CA ILE A 60 0.89 20.83 21.24
C ILE A 60 0.86 21.53 19.86
N PRO A 61 2.03 21.90 19.31
CA PRO A 61 2.09 22.61 18.05
C PRO A 61 1.77 21.67 16.89
N THR A 62 0.61 21.89 16.27
CA THR A 62 0.03 20.94 15.30
C THR A 62 0.79 20.83 13.98
N LYS A 63 1.57 21.84 13.59
CA LYS A 63 2.34 21.82 12.35
C LYS A 63 3.48 20.80 12.45
N GLU A 64 4.25 20.89 13.54
CA GLU A 64 5.36 20.01 13.87
C GLU A 64 4.86 18.59 14.15
N LEU A 65 3.73 18.46 14.86
CA LEU A 65 3.08 17.16 15.09
C LEU A 65 2.71 16.47 13.77
N ARG A 66 2.14 17.21 12.80
CA ARG A 66 1.83 16.65 11.46
C ARG A 66 3.10 16.22 10.73
N SER A 67 4.17 17.01 10.80
CA SER A 67 5.46 16.63 10.23
C SER A 67 6.00 15.34 10.85
N LEU A 68 5.93 15.21 12.18
CA LEU A 68 6.35 14.01 12.89
C LEU A 68 5.53 12.78 12.49
N VAL A 69 4.20 12.91 12.39
CA VAL A 69 3.33 11.83 11.92
C VAL A 69 3.73 11.37 10.50
N LYS A 70 4.01 12.31 9.59
CA LYS A 70 4.46 11.98 8.24
C LYS A 70 5.81 11.27 8.23
N ILE A 71 6.77 11.72 9.04
CA ILE A 71 8.09 11.08 9.16
C ILE A 71 7.91 9.61 9.59
N ARG A 72 7.11 9.34 10.63
CA ARG A 72 6.86 7.98 11.11
C ARG A 72 6.20 7.08 10.07
N VAL A 73 5.24 7.60 9.33
CA VAL A 73 4.58 6.84 8.24
C VAL A 73 5.57 6.52 7.13
N ASN A 74 6.42 7.47 6.76
CA ASN A 74 7.43 7.25 5.72
C ASN A 74 8.52 6.28 6.19
N GLU A 75 8.94 6.32 7.45
CA GLU A 75 9.88 5.35 8.01
C GLU A 75 9.34 3.92 7.99
N ALA A 76 8.04 3.74 8.30
CA ALA A 76 7.40 2.43 8.19
C ALA A 76 7.40 1.94 6.73
N LYS A 77 6.94 2.77 5.79
CA LYS A 77 6.95 2.41 4.35
C LYS A 77 8.33 2.10 3.82
N ASN A 78 9.33 2.88 4.22
CA ASN A 78 10.71 2.68 3.82
C ASN A 78 11.24 1.33 4.34
N ARG A 79 10.81 0.91 5.53
CA ARG A 79 11.13 -0.40 6.07
C ARG A 79 10.43 -1.51 5.27
N ASP A 80 9.14 -1.36 4.99
CA ASP A 80 8.39 -2.33 4.19
C ASP A 80 9.06 -2.54 2.82
N ILE A 81 9.44 -1.45 2.13
CA ILE A 81 10.18 -1.50 0.86
C ILE A 81 11.51 -2.25 1.01
N TYR A 82 12.23 -2.07 2.12
CA TYR A 82 13.49 -2.76 2.35
C TYR A 82 13.29 -4.24 2.66
N GLU A 83 12.28 -4.58 3.45
CA GLU A 83 11.93 -5.96 3.84
C GLU A 83 11.35 -6.78 2.68
N GLU A 84 10.74 -6.13 1.68
CA GLU A 84 10.30 -6.76 0.42
C GLU A 84 11.46 -7.20 -0.49
N LEU A 85 12.68 -6.70 -0.26
CA LEU A 85 13.85 -7.07 -1.05
C LEU A 85 14.53 -8.32 -0.51
N GLU A 86 15.01 -9.16 -1.44
CA GLU A 86 15.88 -10.29 -1.12
C GLU A 86 17.24 -9.82 -0.58
N ALA A 87 17.95 -10.70 0.12
CA ALA A 87 19.19 -10.33 0.83
C ALA A 87 20.28 -9.73 -0.06
N ASP A 88 20.43 -10.22 -1.29
CA ASP A 88 21.37 -9.70 -2.29
C ASP A 88 20.94 -8.31 -2.80
N GLN A 89 19.64 -8.10 -3.01
CA GLN A 89 19.06 -6.82 -3.39
C GLN A 89 19.19 -5.76 -2.28
N GLN A 90 19.02 -6.15 -1.02
CA GLN A 90 19.26 -5.28 0.13
C GLN A 90 20.72 -4.80 0.19
N GLN A 91 21.68 -5.69 -0.11
CA GLN A 91 23.09 -5.33 -0.19
C GLN A 91 23.37 -4.34 -1.31
N VAL A 92 22.81 -4.56 -2.52
CA VAL A 92 22.91 -3.62 -3.65
C VAL A 92 22.32 -2.26 -3.28
N LEU A 93 21.14 -2.26 -2.65
CA LEU A 93 20.48 -1.03 -2.20
C LEU A 93 21.33 -0.26 -1.17
N SER A 94 22.01 -0.96 -0.26
CA SER A 94 22.96 -0.34 0.70
C SER A 94 24.18 0.29 0.01
N MET A 95 24.69 -0.33 -1.05
CA MET A 95 25.77 0.25 -1.87
C MET A 95 25.30 1.50 -2.60
N LEU A 96 24.09 1.49 -3.17
CA LEU A 96 23.49 2.66 -3.81
C LEU A 96 23.30 3.81 -2.83
N ALA A 97 22.76 3.54 -1.63
CA ALA A 97 22.58 4.53 -0.57
C ALA A 97 23.92 5.15 -0.09
N THR A 98 25.00 4.35 -0.11
CA THR A 98 26.36 4.84 0.18
C THR A 98 26.86 5.77 -0.92
N ALA A 99 26.68 5.40 -2.18
CA ALA A 99 27.11 6.19 -3.33
C ALA A 99 26.35 7.52 -3.45
N GLU A 100 25.06 7.54 -3.10
CA GLU A 100 24.22 8.74 -3.07
C GLU A 100 24.51 9.63 -1.85
N GLY A 101 25.21 9.13 -0.83
CA GLY A 101 25.52 9.88 0.39
C GLY A 101 24.34 9.97 1.38
N VAL A 102 23.36 9.08 1.28
CA VAL A 102 22.15 9.08 2.13
C VAL A 102 22.19 8.04 3.25
N LYS A 103 23.30 7.31 3.38
CA LYS A 103 23.50 6.21 4.35
C LYS A 103 23.30 6.60 5.82
N ASP A 104 23.38 7.89 6.15
CA ASP A 104 23.23 8.37 7.54
C ASP A 104 21.77 8.66 7.95
N LEU A 105 20.81 8.53 7.03
CA LEU A 105 19.38 8.71 7.33
C LEU A 105 18.85 7.57 8.23
N PRO A 106 17.77 7.81 9.01
CA PRO A 106 17.29 6.89 10.03
C PRO A 106 17.03 5.43 9.56
N LEU A 107 16.49 5.25 8.35
CA LEU A 107 16.27 3.92 7.77
C LEU A 107 17.59 3.12 7.63
N TRP A 108 18.63 3.77 7.14
CA TRP A 108 19.90 3.14 6.81
C TRP A 108 20.77 2.89 8.05
N ARG A 109 20.63 3.72 9.09
CA ARG A 109 21.24 3.42 10.40
C ARG A 109 20.74 2.08 10.94
N ALA A 110 19.44 1.82 10.89
CA ALA A 110 18.87 0.56 11.36
C ALA A 110 19.38 -0.65 10.56
N ALA A 111 19.52 -0.53 9.24
CA ALA A 111 20.08 -1.58 8.40
C ALA A 111 21.57 -1.86 8.70
N SER A 112 22.37 -0.80 8.96
CA SER A 112 23.81 -0.94 9.22
C SER A 112 24.17 -1.61 10.56
N VAL A 113 23.25 -1.59 11.54
CA VAL A 113 23.43 -2.25 12.84
C VAL A 113 23.30 -3.79 12.71
N GLY A 114 22.62 -4.29 11.69
CA GLY A 114 22.47 -5.74 11.44
C GLY A 114 23.66 -6.41 10.76
N THR A 115 24.61 -5.65 10.19
CA THR A 115 25.72 -6.20 9.37
C THR A 115 27.05 -6.34 10.13
N GLN A 116 27.16 -5.85 11.37
CA GLN A 116 28.45 -5.85 12.11
C GLN A 116 28.79 -7.15 12.86
N SER A 117 27.96 -8.21 12.81
CA SER A 117 28.21 -9.45 13.55
C SER A 117 28.83 -10.61 12.74
N ALA A 118 29.32 -10.37 11.52
CA ALA A 118 29.97 -11.41 10.72
C ALA A 118 31.39 -11.03 10.28
N HIS A 119 32.30 -10.86 11.23
CA HIS A 119 33.71 -11.12 10.98
C HIS A 119 34.34 -11.80 12.20
N PRO A 120 34.50 -13.15 12.21
CA PRO A 120 35.38 -13.76 13.17
C PRO A 120 36.81 -13.42 12.77
N SER A 121 37.51 -12.82 13.72
CA SER A 121 38.97 -12.72 13.76
C SER A 121 39.63 -14.02 13.29
N MET A 122 40.49 -13.94 12.27
CA MET A 122 41.57 -14.91 12.11
C MET A 122 42.90 -14.19 12.28
N GLN A 123 43.74 -14.88 13.04
CA GLN A 123 45.05 -14.50 13.56
C GLN A 123 46.08 -14.24 12.46
#